data_AF-A0A0V0ZVX1-F1
#
_entry.id   AF-A0A0V0ZVX1-F1
#
_cell.length_a   1.000
_cell.length_b   1.000
_cell.length_c   1.000
_cell.angle_alpha   90.00
_cell.angle_beta   90.00
_cell.angle_gamma   90.00
#
_symmetry.space_group_name_H-M   'P 1'
#
loop_
_entity.id
_entity.type
_entity.pdbx_description
1 polymer ?
#
loop_
_entity_poly.entity_id
_entity_poly.type
_entity_poly.pdbx_seq_one_letter_code
_entity_poly.pdbx_strand_id
1 'polypeptide(L)'
;MAECEGLYTVGCREGKLASKFTAADLQVISENILSIDEVPDTEIPLRTAVTKATGGQGYVKCMCLSGCSSGRCSCSRKRVLCNSRCHPGKSCNNI
;
A
#
# COMPACT_ATOMS: atom_id res chain seq x y z
N MET A 1 16.17 21.14 22.11
CA MET A 1 15.67 20.06 21.24
C MET A 1 15.32 20.71 19.92
N ALA A 2 15.99 20.34 18.84
CA ALA A 2 15.80 21.01 17.55
C ALA A 2 14.44 20.59 16.97
N GLU A 3 13.45 21.47 17.08
CA GLU A 3 12.25 21.41 16.26
C GLU A 3 12.73 21.65 14.83
N CYS A 4 12.73 20.61 14.00
CA CYS A 4 13.03 20.75 12.58
C CYS A 4 11.89 21.57 11.96
N GLU A 5 12.11 22.88 11.87
CA GLU A 5 11.24 23.82 11.17
C GLU A 5 10.91 23.26 9.78
N GLY A 6 9.61 23.11 9.48
CA GLY A 6 9.14 22.68 8.16
C GLY A 6 8.85 21.18 7.98
N LEU A 7 8.86 20.37 9.05
CA LEU A 7 8.37 18.99 9.02
C LEU A 7 6.96 18.86 9.60
N TYR A 8 6.07 18.25 8.82
CA TYR A 8 4.66 18.05 9.15
C TYR A 8 4.34 16.57 9.39
N THR A 9 3.45 16.32 10.34
CA THR A 9 2.82 15.01 10.54
C THR A 9 1.49 14.98 9.78
N VAL A 10 1.27 13.93 8.99
CA VAL A 10 0.06 13.78 8.18
C VAL A 10 -0.90 12.79 8.83
N GLY A 11 -2.15 13.19 9.00
CA GLY A 11 -3.23 12.36 9.55
C GLY A 11 -4.15 11.80 8.47
N CYS A 12 -4.67 10.61 8.69
CA CYS A 12 -5.75 10.00 7.90
C CYS A 12 -6.73 9.26 8.83
N ARG A 13 -7.85 8.75 8.29
CA ARG A 13 -8.86 8.03 9.09
C ARG A 13 -8.33 6.78 9.81
N GLU A 14 -7.20 6.24 9.35
CA GLU A 14 -6.58 5.05 9.94
C GLU A 14 -5.54 5.42 11.03
N GLY A 15 -5.17 6.70 11.15
CA GLY A 15 -4.18 7.18 12.11
C GLY A 15 -3.22 8.23 11.55
N LYS A 16 -2.20 8.58 12.34
CA LYS A 16 -1.13 9.51 11.97
C LYS A 16 0.01 8.75 11.32
N LEU A 17 0.54 9.26 10.21
CA LEU A 17 1.69 8.66 9.55
C LEU A 17 2.95 8.86 10.40
N ALA A 18 3.67 7.77 10.67
CA ALA A 18 4.92 7.80 11.42
C ALA A 18 6.07 8.56 10.69
N SER A 19 5.95 8.70 9.38
CA SER A 19 6.89 9.49 8.56
C SER A 19 6.50 10.96 8.59
N LYS A 20 7.50 11.83 8.67
CA LYS A 20 7.33 13.28 8.54
C LYS A 20 7.54 13.71 7.09
N PHE A 21 6.87 14.79 6.70
CA PHE A 21 6.87 15.32 5.34
C PHE A 21 7.22 16.80 5.33
N THR A 22 7.87 17.26 4.27
CA THR A 22 8.07 18.69 4.02
C THR A 22 6.88 19.25 3.24
N ALA A 23 6.75 20.58 3.20
CA ALA A 23 5.74 21.22 2.36
C ALA A 23 5.89 20.88 0.86
N ALA A 24 7.10 20.55 0.39
CA ALA A 24 7.34 20.15 -0.99
C ALA A 24 6.85 18.74 -1.31
N ASP A 25 6.68 17.88 -0.29
CA ASP A 25 6.16 16.52 -0.44
C ASP A 25 4.62 16.48 -0.50
N LEU A 26 3.96 17.61 -0.19
CA LEU A 26 2.51 17.69 0.00
C LEU A 26 1.87 18.63 -1.02
N GLN A 27 0.77 18.19 -1.61
CA GLN A 27 -0.06 19.03 -2.46
C GLN A 27 -1.26 19.55 -1.66
N VAL A 28 -1.44 20.87 -1.64
CA VAL A 28 -2.60 21.51 -1.00
C VAL A 28 -3.83 21.31 -1.88
N ILE A 29 -4.94 20.92 -1.25
CA ILE A 29 -6.27 20.82 -1.86
C ILE A 29 -7.20 21.86 -1.23
N SER A 30 -8.17 22.35 -2.00
CA SER A 30 -9.15 23.34 -1.52
C SER A 30 -10.23 22.73 -0.64
N GLU A 31 -10.46 21.43 -0.76
CA GLU A 31 -11.56 20.72 -0.12
C GLU A 31 -11.17 20.22 1.26
N ASN A 32 -12.00 20.54 2.26
CA ASN A 32 -11.88 19.94 3.58
C ASN A 32 -12.57 18.57 3.60
N ILE A 33 -11.80 17.53 3.26
CA ILE A 33 -12.27 16.13 3.22
C ILE A 33 -12.21 15.40 4.57
N LEU A 34 -11.55 16.00 5.58
CA LEU A 34 -11.31 15.37 6.87
C LEU A 34 -11.21 16.38 8.01
N SER A 35 -11.95 16.14 9.10
CA SER A 35 -11.83 16.94 10.32
C SER A 35 -10.69 16.44 11.21
N ILE A 36 -10.10 17.32 12.02
CA ILE A 36 -8.99 16.95 12.93
C ILE A 36 -9.43 15.87 13.94
N ASP A 37 -10.69 15.92 14.38
CA ASP A 37 -11.28 15.00 15.36
C ASP A 37 -11.52 13.60 14.79
N GLU A 38 -11.54 13.45 13.46
CA GLU A 38 -11.69 12.17 12.77
C GLU A 38 -10.37 11.42 12.61
N VAL A 39 -9.23 12.02 12.99
CA VAL A 39 -7.91 11.42 12.89
C VAL A 39 -7.54 10.73 14.21
N PRO A 40 -7.41 9.39 14.25
CA PRO A 40 -6.92 8.70 15.43
C PRO A 40 -5.47 9.10 15.76
N ASP A 41 -5.15 9.19 17.05
CA ASP A 41 -3.77 9.46 17.52
C ASP A 41 -2.81 8.27 17.37
N THR A 42 -3.27 7.15 16.82
CA THR A 42 -2.44 5.96 16.61
C THR A 42 -1.45 6.20 15.46
N GLU A 43 -0.17 5.95 15.69
CA GLU A 43 0.84 6.02 14.63
C GLU A 43 0.82 4.76 13.75
N ILE A 44 0.77 4.98 12.43
CA ILE A 44 0.80 3.92 11.42
C ILE A 44 1.86 4.19 10.35
N PRO A 45 2.50 3.15 9.79
CA PRO A 45 3.41 3.33 8.67
C PRO A 45 2.62 3.58 7.37
N LEU A 46 3.20 4.36 6.44
CA LEU A 46 2.57 4.71 5.16
C LEU A 46 2.03 3.48 4.40
N ARG A 47 2.77 2.38 4.39
CA ARG A 47 2.35 1.12 3.76
C ARG A 47 1.01 0.59 4.30
N THR A 48 0.75 0.76 5.59
CA THR A 48 -0.48 0.29 6.24
C THR A 48 -1.64 1.19 5.83
N ALA A 49 -1.45 2.51 5.85
CA ALA A 49 -2.45 3.47 5.37
C ALA A 49 -2.85 3.18 3.91
N VAL A 50 -1.86 2.99 3.03
CA VAL A 50 -2.11 2.63 1.62
C VAL A 50 -2.86 1.30 1.51
N THR A 51 -2.44 0.28 2.26
CA THR A 51 -3.10 -1.03 2.25
C THR A 51 -4.56 -0.93 2.67
N LYS A 52 -4.88 -0.10 3.67
CA LYS A 52 -6.25 0.13 4.13
C LYS A 52 -7.08 0.89 3.10
N ALA A 53 -6.52 1.94 2.50
CA ALA A 53 -7.21 2.77 1.52
C ALA A 53 -7.47 2.04 0.20
N THR A 54 -6.51 1.26 -0.29
CA THR A 54 -6.59 0.61 -1.62
C THR A 54 -6.93 -0.87 -1.55
N GLY A 55 -7.19 -1.42 -0.36
CA GLY A 55 -7.29 -2.87 -0.12
C GLY A 55 -5.96 -3.63 -0.30
N GLY A 56 -4.85 -2.89 -0.46
CA GLY A 56 -3.52 -3.42 -0.73
C GLY A 56 -3.40 -4.08 -2.09
N GLN A 57 -2.73 -3.43 -3.04
CA GLN A 57 -2.19 -4.14 -4.19
C GLN A 57 -0.77 -4.62 -3.86
N GLY A 58 -0.70 -5.52 -2.87
CA GLY A 58 0.53 -6.22 -2.57
C GLY A 58 0.95 -7.07 -3.77
N TYR A 59 2.24 -7.09 -4.06
CA TYR A 59 2.80 -8.01 -5.05
C TYR A 59 2.51 -9.46 -4.63
N VAL A 60 1.56 -10.11 -5.30
CA VAL A 60 1.27 -11.53 -5.07
C VAL A 60 2.14 -12.36 -5.99
N LYS A 61 3.19 -12.97 -5.42
CA LYS A 61 3.98 -14.00 -6.09
C LYS A 61 3.49 -15.38 -5.68
N CYS A 62 3.18 -16.24 -6.64
CA CYS A 62 3.03 -17.67 -6.35
C CYS A 62 4.39 -18.36 -6.25
N MET A 63 4.45 -19.45 -5.50
CA MET A 63 5.63 -20.33 -5.41
C MET A 63 5.63 -21.42 -6.49
N CYS A 64 4.76 -21.33 -7.50
CA CYS A 64 4.78 -22.27 -8.62
C CYS A 64 6.08 -22.09 -9.43
N LEU A 65 6.58 -23.16 -10.01
CA LEU A 65 7.73 -23.09 -10.93
C LEU A 65 7.30 -22.60 -12.32
N SER A 66 6.14 -23.06 -12.79
CA SER A 66 5.47 -22.66 -14.04
C SER A 66 4.01 -23.19 -14.02
N GLY A 67 3.24 -22.90 -15.08
CA GLY A 67 2.00 -23.63 -15.37
C GLY A 67 0.91 -23.55 -14.29
N CYS A 68 0.55 -22.35 -13.86
CA CYS A 68 -0.42 -22.07 -12.78
C CYS A 68 -1.90 -22.43 -13.07
N SER A 69 -2.17 -23.57 -13.72
CA SER A 69 -3.53 -24.07 -13.97
C SER A 69 -4.11 -24.89 -12.81
N SER A 70 -3.27 -25.36 -11.88
CA SER A 70 -3.73 -26.17 -10.75
C SER A 70 -4.20 -25.30 -9.59
N GLY A 71 -5.16 -25.81 -8.80
CA GLY A 71 -5.60 -25.19 -7.54
C GLY A 71 -4.52 -25.07 -6.46
N ARG A 72 -3.25 -25.37 -6.77
CA ARG A 72 -2.07 -25.15 -5.92
C ARG A 72 -1.50 -23.74 -6.07
N CYS A 73 -1.80 -23.04 -7.16
CA CYS A 73 -1.32 -21.66 -7.34
C CYS A 73 -2.03 -20.72 -6.35
N SER A 74 -1.25 -20.00 -5.55
CA SER A 74 -1.78 -19.02 -4.59
C SER A 74 -2.44 -17.83 -5.27
N CYS A 75 -1.95 -17.41 -6.44
CA CYS A 75 -2.58 -16.37 -7.25
C CYS A 75 -3.96 -16.83 -7.72
N SER A 76 -4.03 -18.00 -8.37
CA SER A 76 -5.30 -18.59 -8.82
C SER A 76 -6.30 -18.81 -7.67
N ARG A 77 -5.87 -19.35 -6.51
CA ARG A 77 -6.74 -19.51 -5.32
C ARG A 77 -7.29 -18.19 -4.79
N LYS A 78 -6.51 -17.12 -4.87
CA LYS A 78 -6.92 -15.76 -4.49
C LYS A 78 -7.67 -15.04 -5.61
N ARG A 79 -7.93 -15.73 -6.74
CA ARG A 79 -8.59 -15.18 -7.94
C ARG A 79 -7.86 -13.96 -8.51
N VAL A 80 -6.52 -13.97 -8.46
CA VAL A 80 -5.65 -12.95 -9.07
C VAL A 80 -4.76 -13.58 -10.14
N LEU A 81 -4.48 -12.82 -11.19
CA LEU A 81 -3.60 -13.23 -12.28
C LEU A 81 -2.13 -13.18 -11.82
N CYS A 82 -1.32 -14.12 -12.30
CA CYS A 82 0.12 -14.08 -12.10
C CYS A 82 0.70 -12.98 -12.98
N ASN A 83 1.51 -12.10 -12.39
CA ASN A 83 2.29 -11.14 -13.17
C ASN A 83 3.61 -11.77 -13.66
N SER A 84 4.33 -11.04 -14.52
CA SER A 84 5.59 -11.47 -15.14
C SER A 84 6.71 -11.80 -14.13
N ARG A 85 6.63 -11.34 -12.88
CA ARG A 85 7.62 -11.65 -11.84
C ARG A 85 7.32 -12.95 -11.07
N CYS A 86 6.15 -13.56 -11.25
CA CYS A 86 5.88 -14.91 -10.74
C CYS A 86 6.80 -15.95 -11.38
N HIS A 87 6.97 -15.86 -12.72
CA HIS A 87 7.67 -16.85 -13.52
C HIS A 87 8.57 -16.16 -14.57
N PRO A 88 9.70 -15.54 -14.15
CA PRO A 88 10.59 -14.87 -15.08
C PRO A 88 11.11 -15.87 -16.12
N GLY A 89 10.83 -15.60 -17.41
CA GLY A 89 11.27 -16.41 -18.54
C GLY A 89 10.61 -17.80 -18.66
N LYS A 90 9.48 -18.04 -17.97
CA LYS A 90 8.76 -19.33 -18.02
C LYS A 90 7.28 -19.12 -18.35
N SER A 91 6.65 -20.15 -18.91
CA SER A 91 5.22 -20.11 -19.25
C SER A 91 4.32 -20.18 -18.02
N CYS A 92 3.23 -19.43 -18.05
CA CYS A 92 2.19 -19.39 -17.02
C CYS A 92 0.81 -19.44 -17.69
N ASN A 93 -0.08 -20.25 -17.14
CA ASN A 93 -1.46 -20.41 -17.64
C ASN A 93 -2.48 -19.54 -16.88
N ASN A 94 -2.05 -18.84 -15.84
CA ASN A 94 -2.87 -17.93 -15.02
C ASN A 94 -2.33 -16.51 -15.21
N ILE A 95 -2.42 -15.97 -16.43
CA ILE A 95 -1.95 -14.61 -16.79
C ILE A 95 -3.12 -13.69 -17.06
#